data_AF-N9P3C5-F1
#
_entry.id   AF-N9P3C5-F1
#
_cell.length_a   1.000
_cell.length_b   1.000
_cell.length_c   1.000
_cell.angle_alpha   90.00
_cell.angle_beta   90.00
_cell.angle_gamma   90.00
#
_symmetry.space_group_name_H-M   'P 1'
#
loop_
_entity.id
_entity.type
_entity.pdbx_description
1 polymer ?
#
loop_
_entity_poly.entity_id
_entity_poly.type
_entity_poly.pdbx_seq_one_letter_code
_entity_poly.pdbx_strand_id
1 'polypeptide(L)'
;MLTFILLLGFFNIVFIPMLCMLYAEAKLINNDSKKILFWLSFLPGACIFLLYGVLKPNNPPVTSSKECGVVQSYQVYKTRGGTQHESVIIRFNGAKYSRYLYFDQHFEKMPKGQRVCFEYLDKFKYPHLSKSKFVKWIDPTEMPTSTEVNHIK
;
A
#
# COMPACT_ATOMS: atom_id res chain seq x y z
N MET A 1 -10.26 -9.56 -9.69
CA MET A 1 -10.93 -10.46 -8.71
C MET A 1 -11.62 -9.68 -7.59
N LEU A 2 -10.90 -8.90 -6.77
CA LEU A 2 -11.51 -8.07 -5.69
C LEU A 2 -12.58 -7.08 -6.19
N THR A 3 -12.37 -6.42 -7.32
CA THR A 3 -13.36 -5.51 -7.92
C THR A 3 -14.65 -6.22 -8.32
N PHE A 4 -14.56 -7.48 -8.76
CA PHE A 4 -15.73 -8.30 -9.10
C PHE A 4 -16.54 -8.66 -7.85
N ILE A 5 -15.87 -9.02 -6.75
CA ILE A 5 -16.51 -9.30 -5.46
C ILE A 5 -17.23 -8.06 -4.93
N LEU A 6 -16.60 -6.88 -5.05
CA LEU A 6 -17.19 -5.61 -4.65
C LEU A 6 -18.45 -5.29 -5.47
N LEU A 7 -18.37 -5.41 -6.80
CA LEU A 7 -19.54 -5.23 -7.67
C LEU A 7 -20.65 -6.23 -7.32
N LEU A 8 -20.31 -7.51 -7.13
CA LEU A 8 -21.26 -8.55 -6.73
C LEU A 8 -21.96 -8.18 -5.42
N GLY A 9 -21.22 -7.68 -4.41
CA GLY A 9 -21.79 -7.20 -3.15
C GLY A 9 -22.81 -6.07 -3.35
N PHE A 10 -22.50 -5.09 -4.20
CA PHE A 10 -23.42 -4.00 -4.56
C PHE A 10 -24.67 -4.50 -5.29
N PHE A 11 -24.52 -5.44 -6.23
CA PHE A 11 -25.67 -6.04 -6.90
C PHE A 11 -26.55 -6.80 -5.91
N ASN A 12 -25.95 -7.58 -5.00
CA ASN A 12 -26.71 -8.37 -4.03
C ASN A 12 -27.49 -7.49 -3.04
N ILE A 13 -26.89 -6.40 -2.54
CA ILE A 13 -27.53 -5.54 -1.54
C ILE A 13 -28.70 -4.73 -2.10
N VAL A 14 -28.76 -4.53 -3.42
CA VAL A 14 -29.85 -3.77 -4.08
C VAL A 14 -30.90 -4.72 -4.65
N PHE A 15 -30.48 -5.73 -5.41
CA PHE A 15 -31.42 -6.58 -6.16
C PHE A 15 -32.07 -7.66 -5.30
N ILE A 16 -31.39 -8.24 -4.32
CA ILE A 16 -32.00 -9.28 -3.46
C ILE A 16 -33.14 -8.71 -2.63
N PRO A 17 -32.99 -7.58 -1.91
CA PRO A 17 -34.11 -7.02 -1.15
C PRO A 17 -35.29 -6.60 -2.03
N MET A 18 -35.01 -6.08 -3.24
CA MET A 18 -36.03 -5.74 -4.22
C MET A 18 -36.84 -6.97 -4.66
N LEU A 19 -36.15 -8.07 -5.01
CA LEU A 19 -36.80 -9.33 -5.40
C LEU A 19 -37.57 -9.97 -4.24
N CYS A 20 -37.02 -9.92 -3.02
CA CYS A 20 -37.71 -10.39 -1.82
C CYS A 20 -39.00 -9.62 -1.55
N MET A 21 -39.02 -8.30 -1.75
CA MET A 21 -40.23 -7.50 -1.63
C MET A 21 -41.27 -7.87 -2.69
N LEU A 22 -40.87 -7.99 -3.96
CA LEU A 22 -41.78 -8.40 -5.04
C LEU A 22 -42.36 -9.80 -4.79
N TYR A 23 -41.54 -10.74 -4.30
CA TYR A 23 -41.99 -12.07 -3.92
C TYR A 23 -42.98 -12.04 -2.75
N ALA A 24 -42.72 -11.24 -1.73
CA ALA A 24 -43.60 -11.13 -0.56
C ALA A 24 -44.96 -10.52 -0.92
N GLU A 25 -44.99 -9.53 -1.81
CA GLU A 25 -46.23 -8.97 -2.37
C GLU A 25 -46.98 -10.01 -3.19
N ALA A 26 -46.29 -10.71 -4.09
CA ALA A 26 -46.90 -11.72 -4.96
C ALA A 26 -47.51 -12.89 -4.18
N LYS A 27 -46.95 -13.24 -3.01
CA LYS A 27 -47.41 -14.36 -2.17
C LYS A 27 -48.30 -13.93 -1.00
N LEU A 28 -48.71 -12.65 -0.94
CA LEU A 28 -49.58 -12.10 0.13
C LEU A 28 -49.07 -12.44 1.54
N ILE A 29 -47.76 -12.33 1.75
CA ILE A 29 -47.13 -12.61 3.05
C ILE A 29 -47.56 -11.54 4.07
N ASN A 30 -47.80 -11.95 5.32
CA ASN A 30 -48.15 -11.03 6.40
C ASN A 30 -47.08 -9.93 6.56
N ASN A 31 -47.50 -8.73 6.97
CA ASN A 31 -46.69 -7.52 6.92
C ASN A 31 -45.44 -7.60 7.83
N ASP A 32 -45.54 -8.30 8.97
CA ASP A 32 -44.40 -8.53 9.87
C ASP A 32 -43.37 -9.48 9.26
N SER A 33 -43.82 -10.57 8.64
CA SER A 33 -42.94 -11.52 7.95
C SER A 33 -42.27 -10.89 6.73
N LYS A 34 -42.94 -9.98 6.02
CA LYS A 34 -42.35 -9.19 4.92
C LYS A 34 -41.20 -8.31 5.39
N LYS A 35 -41.36 -7.61 6.52
CA LYS A 35 -40.29 -6.81 7.13
C LYS A 35 -39.09 -7.68 7.51
N ILE A 36 -39.33 -8.83 8.13
CA ILE A 36 -38.28 -9.78 8.51
C ILE A 36 -37.53 -10.29 7.28
N LEU A 37 -38.25 -10.69 6.23
CA LEU A 37 -37.67 -11.16 4.97
C LEU A 37 -36.80 -10.08 4.31
N PHE A 38 -37.29 -8.83 4.31
CA PHE A 38 -36.52 -7.69 3.80
C PHE A 38 -35.23 -7.48 4.57
N TRP A 39 -35.25 -7.47 5.90
CA TRP A 39 -34.02 -7.32 6.69
C TRP A 39 -33.05 -8.50 6.49
N LEU A 40 -33.58 -9.74 6.41
CA LEU A 40 -32.77 -10.94 6.18
C LEU A 40 -32.12 -10.94 4.78
N SER A 41 -32.76 -10.30 3.80
CA SER A 41 -32.23 -10.22 2.43
C SER A 41 -30.94 -9.38 2.30
N PHE A 42 -30.63 -8.52 3.28
CA PHE A 42 -29.36 -7.78 3.32
C PHE A 42 -28.18 -8.62 3.80
N LEU A 43 -28.44 -9.69 4.55
CA LEU A 43 -27.41 -10.58 5.10
C LEU A 43 -26.43 -11.11 4.03
N PRO A 44 -26.90 -11.67 2.88
CA PRO A 44 -25.98 -12.16 1.85
C PRO A 44 -25.08 -11.05 1.27
N GLY A 45 -25.64 -9.84 1.06
CA GLY A 45 -24.84 -8.69 0.63
C GLY A 45 -23.77 -8.30 1.67
N ALA A 46 -24.14 -8.23 2.94
CA ALA A 46 -23.23 -7.92 4.03
C ALA A 46 -22.10 -8.95 4.16
N CYS A 47 -22.41 -10.25 4.03
CA CYS A 47 -21.41 -11.33 4.01
C CYS A 47 -20.37 -11.14 2.89
N ILE A 48 -20.80 -10.75 1.68
CA ILE A 48 -19.91 -10.50 0.55
C ILE A 48 -19.00 -9.29 0.82
N PHE A 49 -19.51 -8.22 1.43
CA PHE A 49 -18.69 -7.07 1.81
C PHE A 49 -17.68 -7.39 2.91
N LEU A 50 -18.06 -8.21 3.90
CA LEU A 50 -17.12 -8.71 4.91
C LEU A 50 -16.01 -9.54 4.27
N LEU A 51 -16.36 -10.44 3.35
CA LEU A 51 -15.39 -11.24 2.60
C LEU A 51 -14.45 -10.36 1.77
N TYR A 52 -14.98 -9.31 1.11
CA TYR A 52 -14.17 -8.33 0.40
C TYR A 52 -13.17 -7.64 1.34
N GLY A 53 -13.60 -7.25 2.54
CA GLY A 53 -12.74 -6.64 3.55
C GLY A 53 -11.60 -7.56 3.99
N VAL A 54 -11.89 -8.84 4.21
CA VAL A 54 -10.88 -9.86 4.59
C VAL A 54 -9.91 -10.14 3.45
N LEU A 55 -10.38 -10.20 2.21
CA LEU A 55 -9.56 -10.50 1.04
C LEU A 55 -8.78 -9.28 0.52
N LYS A 56 -9.16 -8.07 0.91
CA LYS A 56 -8.49 -6.85 0.47
C LYS A 56 -7.08 -6.85 1.07
N PRO A 57 -6.01 -6.85 0.25
CA PRO A 57 -4.66 -6.79 0.77
C PRO A 57 -4.48 -5.48 1.55
N ASN A 58 -4.00 -5.59 2.78
CA ASN A 58 -3.77 -4.44 3.67
C ASN A 58 -2.74 -3.46 3.13
N ASN A 59 -1.83 -3.92 2.27
CA ASN A 59 -0.78 -3.09 1.68
C ASN A 59 -0.94 -3.11 0.15
N PRO A 60 -1.28 -1.98 -0.50
CA PRO A 60 -1.22 -1.90 -1.95
C PRO A 60 0.22 -2.18 -2.42
N PRO A 61 0.43 -2.72 -3.64
CA PRO A 61 1.76 -3.05 -4.12
C PRO A 61 2.63 -1.79 -4.13
N VAL A 62 3.68 -1.81 -3.30
CA VAL A 62 4.67 -0.74 -3.22
C VAL A 62 5.76 -1.06 -4.24
N THR A 63 5.85 -0.25 -5.28
CA THR A 63 6.95 -0.36 -6.24
C THR A 63 8.15 0.39 -5.69
N SER A 64 9.29 -0.29 -5.65
CA SER A 64 10.55 0.33 -5.29
C SER A 64 10.98 1.37 -6.30
N SER A 65 11.65 2.41 -5.81
CA SER A 65 12.25 3.46 -6.62
C SER A 65 13.77 3.29 -6.61
N LYS A 66 14.41 3.51 -7.75
CA LYS A 66 15.87 3.44 -7.90
C LYS A 66 16.42 4.85 -8.02
N GLU A 67 17.48 5.16 -7.27
CA GLU A 67 18.12 6.47 -7.30
C GLU A 67 19.60 6.36 -6.92
N CYS A 68 20.39 7.34 -7.33
CA CYS A 68 21.81 7.40 -7.02
C CYS A 68 22.10 8.59 -6.11
N GLY A 69 23.13 8.49 -5.27
CA GLY A 69 23.43 9.54 -4.31
C GLY A 69 24.74 9.33 -3.58
N VAL A 70 25.08 10.25 -2.69
CA VAL A 70 26.31 10.22 -1.90
C VAL A 70 25.98 9.90 -0.44
N VAL A 71 26.62 8.87 0.10
CA VAL A 71 26.48 8.47 1.51
C VAL A 71 27.05 9.55 2.42
N GLN A 72 26.23 10.11 3.31
CA GLN A 72 26.65 11.14 4.26
C GLN A 72 27.04 10.54 5.60
N SER A 73 26.21 9.65 6.15
CA SER A 73 26.47 8.99 7.42
C SER A 73 25.45 7.87 7.67
N TYR A 74 25.71 7.08 8.71
CA TYR A 74 24.80 6.09 9.26
C TYR A 74 24.35 6.53 10.65
N GLN A 75 23.08 6.32 10.97
CA GLN A 75 22.54 6.55 12.32
C GLN A 75 21.91 5.28 12.85
N VAL A 76 22.26 4.93 14.08
CA VAL A 76 21.72 3.77 14.80
C VAL A 76 20.89 4.29 15.96
N TYR A 77 19.64 3.85 16.02
CA TYR A 77 18.71 4.18 17.09
C TYR A 77 18.37 2.92 17.86
N LYS A 78 18.33 3.04 19.19
CA LYS A 78 17.84 1.96 20.07
C LYS A 78 16.43 2.32 20.52
N THR A 79 15.48 1.44 20.25
CA THR A 79 14.12 1.63 20.74
C THR A 79 13.99 1.06 22.15
N ARG A 80 13.11 1.65 22.98
CA ARG A 80 12.76 1.11 24.31
C ARG A 80 12.19 -0.30 24.11
N GLY A 81 12.93 -1.33 24.50
CA GLY A 81 12.63 -2.74 24.19
C GLY A 81 13.77 -3.52 23.52
N GLY A 82 14.90 -2.87 23.21
CA GLY A 82 16.14 -3.56 22.82
C GLY A 82 16.31 -3.76 21.31
N THR A 83 15.31 -3.43 20.49
CA THR A 83 15.45 -3.45 19.03
C THR A 83 16.32 -2.29 18.57
N GLN A 84 17.44 -2.63 17.91
CA GLN A 84 18.32 -1.66 17.26
C GLN A 84 17.87 -1.46 15.82
N HIS A 85 17.83 -0.21 15.40
CA HIS A 85 17.38 0.18 14.08
C HIS A 85 18.43 1.06 13.43
N GLU A 86 18.85 0.67 12.23
CA GLU A 86 19.84 1.42 11.48
C GLU A 86 19.17 2.24 10.37
N SER A 87 19.80 3.35 10.02
CA SER A 87 19.39 4.16 8.88
C SER A 87 20.62 4.74 8.21
N VAL A 88 20.51 4.94 6.89
CA VAL A 88 21.51 5.63 6.10
C VAL A 88 21.00 7.00 5.71
N ILE A 89 21.87 8.00 5.82
CA ILE A 89 21.63 9.34 5.33
C ILE A 89 22.33 9.46 3.98
N ILE A 90 21.54 9.62 2.92
CA ILE A 90 22.04 9.75 1.55
C ILE A 90 21.57 11.08 0.97
N ARG A 91 22.49 11.83 0.39
CA ARG A 91 22.15 12.98 -0.45
C ARG A 91 21.90 12.49 -1.86
N PHE A 92 20.65 12.55 -2.31
CA PHE A 92 20.26 12.10 -3.63
C PHE A 92 20.87 13.00 -4.70
N ASN A 93 21.13 12.46 -5.88
CA ASN A 93 21.71 13.23 -6.96
C ASN A 93 20.76 14.36 -7.38
N GLY A 94 21.27 15.58 -7.52
CA GLY A 94 20.46 16.78 -7.79
C GLY A 94 19.59 17.30 -6.63
N ALA A 95 19.53 16.59 -5.49
CA ALA A 95 18.75 17.04 -4.34
C ALA A 95 19.56 17.96 -3.42
N LYS A 96 18.92 19.06 -2.98
CA LYS A 96 19.51 19.98 -1.98
C LYS A 96 19.55 19.38 -0.57
N TYR A 97 18.69 18.40 -0.29
CA TYR A 97 18.51 17.81 1.03
C TYR A 97 18.84 16.33 1.06
N SER A 98 19.39 15.88 2.18
CA SER A 98 19.64 14.45 2.45
C SER A 98 18.36 13.76 2.88
N ARG A 99 18.20 12.50 2.49
CA ARG A 99 17.09 11.65 2.93
C ARG A 99 17.57 10.57 3.89
N TYR A 100 16.72 10.24 4.84
CA TYR A 100 16.90 9.14 5.78
C TYR A 100 16.20 7.90 5.23
N LEU A 101 16.96 6.84 5.00
CA LEU A 101 16.42 5.56 4.57
C LEU A 101 16.65 4.53 5.67
N TYR A 102 15.55 3.92 6.09
CA TYR A 102 15.52 2.98 7.20
C TYR A 102 15.94 1.58 6.76
N PHE A 103 16.78 0.90 7.53
CA PHE A 103 17.22 -0.46 7.28
C PHE A 103 16.30 -1.43 8.01
N ASP A 104 15.51 -2.19 7.26
CA ASP A 104 14.62 -3.23 7.83
C ASP A 104 15.41 -4.50 8.24
N GLN A 105 16.60 -4.66 7.65
CA GLN A 105 17.55 -5.75 7.89
C GLN A 105 18.96 -5.17 7.93
N HIS A 106 19.94 -5.96 8.37
CA HIS A 106 21.33 -5.51 8.33
C HIS A 106 21.86 -5.53 6.90
N PHE A 107 22.47 -4.42 6.47
CA PHE A 107 23.09 -4.27 5.15
C PHE A 107 24.57 -3.89 5.30
N GLU A 108 25.39 -4.34 4.36
CA GLU A 108 26.78 -3.91 4.27
C GLU A 108 26.84 -2.39 4.06
N LYS A 109 27.68 -1.74 4.87
CA LYS A 109 27.80 -0.28 4.90
C LYS A 109 28.79 0.18 3.84
N MET A 110 28.30 1.05 2.96
CA MET A 110 29.13 1.70 1.97
C MET A 110 29.93 2.84 2.62
N PRO A 111 31.18 3.08 2.20
CA PRO A 111 32.00 4.18 2.68
C PRO A 111 31.30 5.54 2.62
N LYS A 112 31.53 6.37 3.65
CA LYS A 112 31.07 7.76 3.67
C LYS A 112 31.73 8.53 2.52
N GLY A 113 30.94 9.37 1.84
CA GLY A 113 31.39 10.17 0.70
C GLY A 113 31.36 9.41 -0.63
N GLN A 114 31.09 8.10 -0.63
CA GLN A 114 30.99 7.33 -1.86
C GLN A 114 29.66 7.59 -2.57
N ARG A 115 29.72 7.69 -3.90
CA ARG A 115 28.55 7.68 -4.76
C ARG A 115 28.07 6.25 -4.95
N VAL A 116 26.81 6.01 -4.64
CA VAL A 116 26.18 4.69 -4.66
C VAL A 116 24.79 4.79 -5.28
N CYS A 117 24.39 3.74 -6.00
CA CYS A 117 23.03 3.60 -6.48
C CYS A 117 22.29 2.59 -5.58
N PHE A 118 21.01 2.86 -5.33
CA PHE A 118 20.22 2.06 -4.40
C PHE A 118 18.74 2.03 -4.79
N GLU A 119 18.07 1.02 -4.26
CA GLU A 119 16.65 0.81 -4.36
C GLU A 119 16.01 1.10 -2.99
N TYR A 120 14.92 1.86 -2.98
CA TYR A 120 14.24 2.28 -1.76
C TYR A 120 12.72 2.39 -1.94
N LEU A 121 11.98 2.25 -0.85
CA LEU A 121 10.55 2.51 -0.77
C LEU A 121 10.35 3.94 -0.25
N ASP A 122 9.72 4.79 -1.06
CA ASP A 122 9.49 6.17 -0.69
C ASP A 122 8.16 6.34 0.05
N LYS A 123 8.22 6.75 1.32
CA LYS A 123 7.03 7.12 2.10
C LYS A 123 6.25 8.28 1.45
N PHE A 124 6.95 9.22 0.80
CA PHE A 124 6.26 10.35 0.14
C PHE A 124 5.43 9.89 -1.06
N LYS A 125 5.87 8.83 -1.75
CA LYS A 125 5.11 8.19 -2.83
C LYS A 125 4.04 7.23 -2.32
N TYR A 126 4.30 6.59 -1.17
CA TYR A 126 3.42 5.59 -0.58
C TYR A 126 3.11 5.96 0.89
N PRO A 127 2.07 6.80 1.13
CA PRO A 127 1.78 7.36 2.46
C PRO A 127 1.46 6.33 3.56
N HIS A 128 1.09 5.11 3.18
CA HIS A 128 0.83 4.02 4.11
C HIS A 128 2.13 3.44 4.73
N LEU A 129 3.30 3.80 4.20
CA LEU A 129 4.57 3.47 4.82
C LEU A 129 4.87 4.40 6.00
N SER A 130 5.26 3.83 7.14
CA SER A 130 5.63 4.62 8.32
C SER A 130 6.89 5.47 8.10
N LYS A 131 7.86 4.95 7.33
CA LYS A 131 9.16 5.56 7.01
C LYS A 131 9.60 5.14 5.60
N SER A 132 10.44 5.95 4.95
CA SER A 132 11.12 5.52 3.73
C SER A 132 12.14 4.43 4.06
N LYS A 133 12.08 3.31 3.36
CA LYS A 133 12.88 2.11 3.65
C LYS A 133 13.92 1.88 2.58
N PHE A 134 15.13 1.52 2.98
CA PHE A 134 16.15 1.01 2.09
C PHE A 134 15.83 -0.45 1.71
N VAL A 135 16.05 -0.82 0.46
CA VAL A 135 15.81 -2.18 -0.04
C VAL A 135 17.13 -2.87 -0.36
N LYS A 136 17.94 -2.30 -1.26
CA LYS A 136 19.25 -2.87 -1.63
C LYS A 136 20.15 -1.86 -2.33
N TRP A 137 21.45 -2.14 -2.32
CA TRP A 137 22.41 -1.51 -3.23
C TRP A 137 22.22 -2.09 -4.63
N ILE A 138 22.38 -1.25 -5.65
CA ILE A 138 22.32 -1.69 -7.05
C ILE A 138 23.55 -1.19 -7.80
N ASP A 139 23.95 -1.96 -8.81
CA ASP A 139 24.98 -1.52 -9.73
C ASP A 139 24.46 -0.32 -10.56
N PRO A 140 25.29 0.70 -10.85
CA PRO A 140 24.93 1.78 -11.78
C PRO A 140 24.37 1.29 -13.13
N THR A 141 24.76 0.10 -13.58
CA THR A 141 24.28 -0.53 -14.82
C THR A 141 22.80 -0.95 -14.74
N GLU A 142 22.26 -1.15 -13.54
CA GLU A 142 20.84 -1.48 -13.30
C GLU A 142 19.94 -0.23 -13.19
N MET A 143 20.53 0.97 -13.34
CA MET A 143 19.75 2.20 -13.37
C MET A 143 19.00 2.34 -14.70
N PRO A 144 17.73 2.76 -14.66
CA PRO A 144 17.10 3.25 -15.88
C PRO A 144 17.89 4.46 -16.37
N THR A 145 18.32 4.42 -17.63
CA THR A 145 18.99 5.53 -18.32
C THR A 145 18.05 6.75 -18.35
N SER A 146 18.12 7.60 -17.32
CA SER A 146 17.51 8.93 -17.36
C SER A 146 18.44 9.90 -18.07
N THR A 147 18.58 9.71 -19.38
CA THR A 147 18.98 10.82 -20.26
C THR A 147 17.69 11.54 -20.69
N GLU A 148 17.73 12.88 -20.68
CA GLU A 148 16.63 13.81 -20.95
C GLU A 148 15.55 14.01 -19.88
N VAL A 149 15.89 14.80 -18.85
CA VAL A 149 14.99 15.92 -18.52
C VAL A 149 15.73 17.18 -18.93
N ASN A 150 15.47 17.59 -20.17
CA ASN A 150 15.93 18.84 -20.73
C ASN A 150 15.59 20.00 -19.79
N HIS A 151 16.59 20.84 -19.55
CA HIS A 151 16.40 22.22 -19.14
C HIS A 151 15.33 22.85 -20.05
N ILE A 152 14.16 23.15 -19.51
CA ILE A 152 13.29 24.16 -20.10
C ILE A 152 13.64 25.48 -19.41
N LYS A 153 14.16 26.36 -20.25
CA LYS A 153 14.61 27.71 -20.01
C LYS A 153 13.43 28.64 -19.74
#